data_AF-A0A7S2NGK7-F1
#
_entry.id   AF-A0A7S2NGK7-F1
#
_cell.length_a   1.000
_cell.length_b   1.000
_cell.length_c   1.000
_cell.angle_alpha   90.00
_cell.angle_beta   90.00
_cell.angle_gamma   90.00
#
_symmetry.space_group_name_H-M   'P 1'
#
loop_
_entity.id
_entity.type
_entity.pdbx_description
1 polymer ?
#
loop_
_entity_poly.entity_id
_entity_poly.type
_entity_poly.pdbx_seq_one_letter_code
_entity_poly.pdbx_strand_id
1 'polypeptide(L)'
;MAAEAQLWLDAAPVWSVQLGLMAAWAAVWFFALPALRDRVFKPVIAKKPWRDRWTALNRAMIKKMTWTEFDEALAFHTACDFLSIITQHALGGFMAMPSAIGLQVVPGAIRGALARHGALCEAGWELQDIVVRSCFFVFTEDGRKANPPGLLLIFALHHIMGISMVVPMNMYYGQNTYYHELVFMLQLAAFTSMFSQQYGFTLDPKTRAGLAQMQVSVVASCLMVFYSRAGRYLVVGYHLLVMLYTSGARVMLVGGIVTLLSMSVVNFNFCAESIAKLRKFMRMRPEDEAVETQIVDASSPIEPCPMSPVRASSPTSFGAAQERKKEN
;
A
#
# COMPACT_ATOMS: atom_id res chain seq x y z
N MET A 1 -12.69 36.43 5.36
CA MET A 1 -12.23 35.43 6.35
C MET A 1 -13.21 34.25 6.47
N ALA A 2 -14.46 34.43 6.93
CA ALA A 2 -15.39 33.30 7.10
C ALA A 2 -15.68 32.51 5.80
N ALA A 3 -15.95 33.21 4.70
CA ALA A 3 -16.21 32.57 3.40
C ALA A 3 -14.99 31.80 2.86
N GLU A 4 -13.78 32.28 3.13
CA GLU A 4 -12.55 31.63 2.69
C GLU A 4 -12.30 30.36 3.50
N ALA A 5 -12.44 30.41 4.82
CA ALA A 5 -12.33 29.24 5.68
C ALA A 5 -13.30 28.12 5.27
N GLN A 6 -14.51 28.47 4.85
CA GLN A 6 -15.50 27.51 4.35
C GLN A 6 -15.00 26.76 3.11
N LEU A 7 -14.28 27.42 2.19
CA LEU A 7 -13.71 26.75 1.00
C LEU A 7 -12.73 25.64 1.39
N TRP A 8 -11.92 25.86 2.42
CA TRP A 8 -10.98 24.86 2.92
C TRP A 8 -11.68 23.69 3.59
N LEU A 9 -12.69 23.96 4.43
CA LEU A 9 -13.49 22.93 5.09
C LEU A 9 -14.29 22.08 4.10
N ASP A 10 -14.79 22.70 3.03
CA ASP A 10 -15.52 21.98 2.00
C ASP A 10 -14.58 21.24 1.03
N ALA A 11 -13.26 21.42 1.13
CA ALA A 11 -12.31 21.03 0.10
C ALA A 11 -12.77 21.49 -1.29
N ALA A 12 -13.11 22.77 -1.43
CA ALA A 12 -13.65 23.35 -2.66
C ALA A 12 -12.78 23.01 -3.89
N PRO A 13 -13.38 22.87 -5.09
CA PRO A 13 -12.67 22.48 -6.31
C PRO A 13 -11.93 23.69 -6.90
N VAL A 14 -11.00 24.25 -6.13
CA VAL A 14 -10.12 25.36 -6.49
C VAL A 14 -8.68 24.91 -6.33
N TRP A 15 -7.82 25.18 -7.31
CA TRP A 15 -6.44 24.68 -7.34
C TRP A 15 -5.65 25.03 -6.07
N SER A 16 -5.73 26.29 -5.61
CA SER A 16 -5.04 26.73 -4.39
C SER A 16 -5.50 25.98 -3.15
N VAL A 17 -6.80 25.71 -3.04
CA VAL A 17 -7.39 24.94 -1.93
C VAL A 17 -6.95 23.48 -2.00
N GLN A 18 -7.04 22.83 -3.16
CA GLN A 18 -6.68 21.42 -3.30
C GLN A 18 -5.19 21.16 -3.05
N LEU A 19 -4.31 21.98 -3.65
CA LEU A 19 -2.86 21.87 -3.43
C LEU A 19 -2.48 22.24 -1.99
N GLY A 20 -3.09 23.28 -1.44
CA GLY A 20 -2.87 23.66 -0.04
C GLY A 20 -3.32 22.57 0.94
N LEU A 21 -4.47 21.94 0.71
CA LEU A 21 -4.96 20.83 1.54
C LEU A 21 -4.09 19.57 1.38
N MET A 22 -3.61 19.27 0.17
CA MET A 22 -2.66 18.18 -0.05
C MET A 22 -1.37 18.42 0.75
N ALA A 23 -0.82 19.63 0.73
CA ALA A 23 0.34 20.01 1.52
C ALA A 23 0.05 19.99 3.04
N ALA A 24 -1.14 20.40 3.46
CA ALA A 24 -1.56 20.33 4.86
C ALA A 24 -1.65 18.87 5.34
N TRP A 25 -2.24 17.97 4.55
CA TRP A 25 -2.25 16.54 4.87
C TRP A 25 -0.83 15.95 4.89
N ALA A 26 0.04 16.34 3.95
CA ALA A 26 1.45 15.95 3.97
C ALA A 26 2.15 16.36 5.28
N ALA A 27 1.93 17.60 5.73
CA ALA A 27 2.44 18.08 7.01
C ALA A 27 1.85 17.31 8.20
N VAL A 28 0.54 17.05 8.20
CA VAL A 28 -0.12 16.22 9.22
C VAL A 28 0.55 14.85 9.30
N TRP A 29 0.76 14.16 8.18
CA TRP A 29 1.36 12.83 8.16
C TRP A 29 2.84 12.81 8.53
N PHE A 30 3.59 13.86 8.18
CA PHE A 30 4.98 14.03 8.58
C PHE A 30 5.15 13.97 10.10
N PHE A 31 4.22 14.58 10.86
CA PHE A 31 4.25 14.54 12.32
C PHE A 31 3.48 13.36 12.92
N ALA A 32 2.32 13.01 12.37
CA ALA A 32 1.42 12.02 12.94
C ALA A 32 1.96 10.59 12.81
N LEU A 33 2.56 10.20 11.67
CA LEU A 33 3.02 8.83 11.48
C LEU A 33 4.17 8.46 12.44
N PRO A 34 5.25 9.28 12.59
CA PRO A 34 6.28 8.99 13.58
C PRO A 34 5.73 9.01 15.02
N ALA A 35 4.81 9.93 15.33
CA ALA A 35 4.20 9.99 16.66
C ALA A 35 3.37 8.73 16.97
N LEU A 36 2.58 8.24 16.02
CA LEU A 36 1.83 6.98 16.16
C LEU A 36 2.77 5.80 16.33
N ARG A 37 3.82 5.69 15.50
CA ARG A 37 4.84 4.65 15.62
C ARG A 37 5.46 4.66 17.03
N ASP A 38 6.06 5.78 17.43
CA ASP A 38 6.93 5.83 18.60
C ASP A 38 6.17 5.94 19.92
N ARG A 39 5.00 6.57 19.93
CA ARG A 39 4.22 6.78 21.17
C ARG A 39 3.11 5.75 21.36
N VAL A 40 2.64 5.09 20.31
CA VAL A 40 1.54 4.13 20.39
C VAL A 40 2.02 2.73 20.06
N PHE A 41 2.37 2.44 18.81
CA PHE A 41 2.57 1.06 18.36
C PHE A 41 3.82 0.42 18.96
N LYS A 42 4.98 1.08 18.88
CA LYS A 42 6.25 0.57 19.40
C LYS A 42 6.18 0.21 20.89
N PRO A 43 5.74 1.09 21.81
CA PRO A 43 5.67 0.75 23.23
C PRO A 43 4.60 -0.30 23.56
N VAL A 44 3.49 -0.34 22.81
CA VAL A 44 2.43 -1.35 23.01
C VAL A 44 2.92 -2.73 22.58
N ILE A 45 3.55 -2.84 21.41
CA ILE A 45 3.98 -4.13 20.83
C ILE A 45 5.23 -4.65 21.53
N ALA A 46 6.17 -3.78 21.94
CA ALA A 46 7.39 -4.19 22.64
C ALA A 46 7.11 -4.96 23.93
N LYS A 47 5.92 -4.79 24.54
CA LYS A 47 5.50 -5.48 25.77
C LYS A 47 4.72 -6.77 25.51
N LYS A 48 4.51 -7.16 24.26
CA LYS A 48 3.67 -8.31 23.91
C LYS A 48 4.50 -9.58 23.85
N PRO A 49 3.98 -10.71 24.35
CA PRO A 49 4.71 -11.99 24.31
C PRO A 49 4.93 -12.51 22.89
N TRP A 50 4.14 -12.04 21.91
CA TRP A 50 4.26 -12.40 20.50
C TRP A 50 5.14 -11.44 19.68
N ARG A 51 5.81 -10.45 20.31
CA ARG A 51 6.64 -9.43 19.64
C ARG A 51 7.66 -10.05 18.69
N ASP A 52 8.42 -11.03 19.14
CA ASP A 52 9.57 -11.54 18.38
C ASP A 52 9.09 -12.32 17.15
N ARG A 53 8.06 -13.16 17.30
CA ARG A 53 7.41 -13.84 16.17
C ARG A 53 6.82 -12.85 15.17
N TRP A 54 6.12 -11.83 15.66
CA TRP A 54 5.52 -10.79 14.82
C TRP A 54 6.58 -10.02 14.03
N THR A 55 7.72 -9.72 14.67
CA THR A 55 8.87 -9.06 14.05
C THR A 55 9.51 -9.94 12.99
N ALA A 56 9.73 -11.23 13.29
CA ALA A 56 10.29 -12.19 12.34
C ALA A 56 9.42 -12.36 11.09
N LEU A 57 8.10 -12.45 11.27
CA LEU A 57 7.14 -12.53 10.18
C LEU A 57 7.13 -11.27 9.30
N ASN A 58 7.18 -10.09 9.90
CA ASN A 58 7.29 -8.83 9.15
C ASN A 58 8.62 -8.70 8.43
N ARG A 59 9.74 -9.07 9.07
CA ARG A 59 11.07 -9.09 8.43
C ARG A 59 11.05 -9.94 7.17
N ALA A 60 10.44 -11.10 7.24
CA ALA A 60 10.39 -12.05 6.14
C ALA A 60 9.43 -11.58 5.02
N MET A 61 8.31 -10.95 5.38
CA MET A 61 7.44 -10.24 4.42
C MET A 61 8.18 -9.11 3.71
N ILE A 62 8.93 -8.25 4.44
CA ILE A 62 9.69 -7.15 3.87
C ILE A 62 10.78 -7.67 2.92
N LYS A 63 11.49 -8.73 3.31
CA LYS A 63 12.48 -9.39 2.44
C LYS A 63 11.85 -9.85 1.13
N LYS A 64 10.68 -10.49 1.18
CA LYS A 64 9.96 -10.94 -0.02
C LYS A 64 9.54 -9.77 -0.92
N MET A 65 9.07 -8.67 -0.33
CA MET A 65 8.58 -7.51 -1.07
C MET A 65 9.70 -6.66 -1.68
N THR A 66 10.83 -6.54 -0.99
CA THR A 66 11.90 -5.58 -1.33
C THR A 66 13.19 -6.25 -1.83
N TRP A 67 13.26 -7.58 -1.76
CA TRP A 67 14.46 -8.38 -2.00
C TRP A 67 15.66 -8.00 -1.12
N THR A 68 15.41 -7.35 0.03
CA THR A 68 16.45 -6.86 0.94
C THR A 68 16.22 -7.39 2.34
N GLU A 69 17.29 -7.89 2.98
CA GLU A 69 17.23 -8.31 4.38
C GLU A 69 17.40 -7.12 5.32
N PHE A 70 16.44 -6.92 6.21
CA PHE A 70 16.56 -5.96 7.31
C PHE A 70 17.08 -6.70 8.55
N ASP A 71 17.78 -6.02 9.44
CA ASP A 71 18.01 -6.56 10.78
C ASP A 71 16.70 -6.57 11.60
N GLU A 72 16.71 -7.20 12.78
CA GLU A 72 15.51 -7.30 13.61
C GLU A 72 15.00 -5.93 14.09
N ALA A 73 15.90 -5.01 14.45
CA ALA A 73 15.53 -3.70 14.98
C ALA A 73 14.86 -2.84 13.91
N LEU A 74 15.42 -2.83 12.70
CA LEU A 74 14.87 -2.16 11.53
C LEU A 74 13.55 -2.80 11.10
N ALA A 75 13.47 -4.13 11.06
CA ALA A 75 12.22 -4.83 10.73
C ALA A 75 11.09 -4.50 11.72
N PHE A 76 11.39 -4.48 13.03
CA PHE A 76 10.43 -4.08 14.06
C PHE A 76 9.98 -2.63 13.89
N HIS A 77 10.91 -1.73 13.62
CA HIS A 77 10.63 -0.32 13.37
C HIS A 77 9.74 -0.14 12.15
N THR A 78 10.12 -0.72 11.01
CA THR A 78 9.36 -0.64 9.74
C THR A 78 7.98 -1.26 9.89
N ALA A 79 7.83 -2.35 10.64
CA ALA A 79 6.52 -2.94 10.89
C ALA A 79 5.60 -2.01 11.72
N CYS A 80 6.17 -1.26 12.67
CA CYS A 80 5.42 -0.23 13.40
C CYS A 80 5.09 1.00 12.54
N ASP A 81 5.96 1.35 11.57
CA ASP A 81 5.64 2.37 10.55
C ASP A 81 4.44 1.92 9.70
N PHE A 82 4.43 0.66 9.25
CA PHE A 82 3.29 0.11 8.49
C PHE A 82 1.97 0.19 9.26
N LEU A 83 1.97 -0.08 10.57
CA LEU A 83 0.76 0.09 11.40
C LEU A 83 0.26 1.55 11.45
N SER A 84 1.19 2.50 11.38
CA SER A 84 0.84 3.92 11.32
C SER A 84 0.24 4.29 9.96
N ILE A 85 0.84 3.80 8.87
CA ILE A 85 0.35 4.01 7.50
C ILE A 85 -1.05 3.42 7.31
N ILE A 86 -1.30 2.18 7.78
CA ILE A 86 -2.65 1.58 7.64
C ILE A 86 -3.72 2.35 8.43
N THR A 87 -3.33 3.05 9.51
CA THR A 87 -4.25 3.91 10.28
C THR A 87 -4.64 5.15 9.46
N GLN A 88 -3.70 5.70 8.68
CA GLN A 88 -3.99 6.77 7.71
C GLN A 88 -4.97 6.28 6.64
N HIS A 89 -4.77 5.07 6.09
CA HIS A 89 -5.71 4.48 5.13
C HIS A 89 -7.10 4.28 5.73
N ALA A 90 -7.18 3.87 7.00
CA ALA A 90 -8.45 3.78 7.71
C ALA A 90 -9.15 5.14 7.75
N LEU A 91 -8.43 6.20 8.13
CA LEU A 91 -8.98 7.56 8.20
C LEU A 91 -9.52 8.02 6.86
N GLY A 92 -8.72 7.99 5.79
CA GLY A 92 -9.18 8.48 4.49
C GLY A 92 -10.29 7.61 3.88
N GLY A 93 -10.24 6.29 4.09
CA GLY A 93 -11.33 5.37 3.74
C GLY A 93 -12.65 5.72 4.45
N PHE A 94 -12.62 5.94 5.77
CA PHE A 94 -13.81 6.33 6.53
C PHE A 94 -14.35 7.70 6.15
N MET A 95 -13.49 8.64 5.75
CA MET A 95 -13.94 9.93 5.23
C MET A 95 -14.68 9.80 3.88
N ALA A 96 -14.25 8.89 3.00
CA ALA A 96 -14.95 8.63 1.73
C ALA A 96 -16.23 7.80 1.86
N MET A 97 -16.35 7.01 2.93
CA MET A 97 -17.45 6.07 3.15
C MET A 97 -18.86 6.69 3.01
N PRO A 98 -19.21 7.85 3.62
CA PRO A 98 -20.56 8.39 3.54
C PRO A 98 -21.03 8.64 2.10
N SER A 99 -20.14 9.08 1.22
CA SER A 99 -20.48 9.25 -0.20
C SER A 99 -20.48 7.92 -0.95
N ALA A 100 -19.54 7.02 -0.65
CA ALA A 100 -19.41 5.73 -1.34
C ALA A 100 -20.65 4.84 -1.16
N ILE A 101 -21.22 4.82 0.05
CA ILE A 101 -22.42 4.02 0.36
C ILE A 101 -23.74 4.81 0.21
N GLY A 102 -23.67 6.05 -0.27
CA GLY A 102 -24.86 6.89 -0.47
C GLY A 102 -25.60 7.26 0.81
N LEU A 103 -24.91 7.38 1.96
CA LEU A 103 -25.51 7.56 3.27
C LEU A 103 -26.32 8.87 3.34
N GLN A 104 -27.66 8.79 3.26
CA GLN A 104 -28.52 9.98 3.07
C GLN A 104 -28.63 10.89 4.30
N VAL A 105 -28.32 10.39 5.50
CA VAL A 105 -28.36 11.18 6.74
C VAL A 105 -27.30 12.30 6.77
N VAL A 106 -26.24 12.18 5.95
CA VAL A 106 -25.20 13.21 5.83
C VAL A 106 -25.50 14.10 4.62
N PRO A 107 -25.57 15.44 4.78
CA PRO A 107 -25.81 16.35 3.67
C PRO A 107 -24.87 16.13 2.48
N GLY A 108 -25.40 16.25 1.25
CA GLY A 108 -24.65 16.00 0.01
C GLY A 108 -23.30 16.74 -0.05
N ALA A 109 -23.30 18.03 0.28
CA ALA A 109 -22.09 18.85 0.31
C ALA A 109 -21.02 18.30 1.27
N ILE A 110 -21.43 17.89 2.48
CA ILE A 110 -20.53 17.33 3.49
C ILE A 110 -19.98 15.98 3.04
N ARG A 111 -20.80 15.12 2.41
CA ARG A 111 -20.34 13.82 1.86
C ARG A 111 -19.26 14.01 0.80
N GLY A 112 -19.48 14.95 -0.14
CA GLY A 112 -18.50 15.26 -1.17
C GLY A 112 -17.21 15.89 -0.58
N ALA A 113 -17.34 16.80 0.38
CA ALA A 113 -16.19 17.36 1.09
C ALA A 113 -15.35 16.29 1.80
N LEU A 114 -15.99 15.42 2.59
CA LEU A 114 -15.31 14.33 3.29
C LEU A 114 -14.61 13.38 2.31
N ALA A 115 -15.25 13.00 1.20
CA ALA A 115 -14.63 12.13 0.21
C ALA A 115 -13.40 12.77 -0.47
N ARG A 116 -13.46 14.07 -0.78
CA ARG A 116 -12.29 14.81 -1.31
C ARG A 116 -11.16 14.89 -0.29
N HIS A 117 -11.47 15.14 0.98
CA HIS A 117 -10.46 15.08 2.04
C HIS A 117 -9.90 13.67 2.21
N GLY A 118 -10.71 12.62 2.09
CA GLY A 118 -10.25 11.23 2.12
C GLY A 118 -9.28 10.93 0.98
N ALA A 119 -9.53 11.46 -0.22
CA ALA A 119 -8.60 11.34 -1.34
C ALA A 119 -7.31 12.15 -1.13
N LEU A 120 -7.42 13.40 -0.63
CA LEU A 120 -6.25 14.25 -0.33
C LEU A 120 -5.44 13.75 0.86
N CYS A 121 -6.05 13.02 1.79
CA CYS A 121 -5.39 12.34 2.89
C CYS A 121 -4.33 11.37 2.35
N GLU A 122 -4.66 10.59 1.31
CA GLU A 122 -3.73 9.69 0.62
C GLU A 122 -2.67 10.47 -0.17
N ALA A 123 -3.10 11.37 -1.06
CA ALA A 123 -2.16 12.14 -1.89
C ALA A 123 -1.18 12.98 -1.06
N GLY A 124 -1.62 13.50 0.09
CA GLY A 124 -0.77 14.19 1.04
C GLY A 124 0.26 13.26 1.69
N TRP A 125 -0.13 12.04 2.07
CA TRP A 125 0.82 11.03 2.55
C TRP A 125 1.85 10.66 1.49
N GLU A 126 1.41 10.40 0.25
CA GLU A 126 2.32 10.08 -0.87
C GLU A 126 3.31 11.21 -1.14
N LEU A 127 2.86 12.48 -1.10
CA LEU A 127 3.72 13.65 -1.23
C LEU A 127 4.78 13.69 -0.11
N GLN A 128 4.34 13.49 1.13
CA GLN A 128 5.23 13.43 2.28
C GLN A 128 6.25 12.29 2.15
N ASP A 129 5.82 11.10 1.75
CA ASP A 129 6.69 9.93 1.59
C ASP A 129 7.74 10.17 0.49
N ILE A 130 7.35 10.73 -0.65
CA ILE A 130 8.28 11.12 -1.73
C ILE A 130 9.32 12.09 -1.21
N VAL A 131 8.92 13.15 -0.51
CA VAL A 131 9.85 14.17 0.01
C VAL A 131 10.81 13.55 1.03
N VAL A 132 10.29 12.84 2.03
CA VAL A 132 11.11 12.24 3.10
C VAL A 132 12.07 11.20 2.54
N ARG A 133 11.61 10.31 1.65
CA ARG A 133 12.48 9.31 1.02
C ARG A 133 13.52 9.94 0.12
N SER A 134 13.16 10.96 -0.66
CA SER A 134 14.12 11.66 -1.52
C SER A 134 15.20 12.34 -0.68
N CYS A 135 14.80 13.05 0.39
CA CYS A 135 15.76 13.63 1.33
C CYS A 135 16.64 12.57 1.99
N PHE A 136 16.06 11.47 2.48
CA PHE A 136 16.83 10.41 3.12
C PHE A 136 17.79 9.74 2.14
N PHE A 137 17.34 9.45 0.92
CA PHE A 137 18.15 8.85 -0.15
C PHE A 137 19.34 9.74 -0.56
N VAL A 138 19.16 11.06 -0.60
CA VAL A 138 20.19 12.03 -1.02
C VAL A 138 21.15 12.37 0.12
N PHE A 139 20.64 12.53 1.34
CA PHE A 139 21.40 13.13 2.44
C PHE A 139 21.92 12.14 3.50
N THR A 140 21.57 10.85 3.43
CA THR A 140 22.08 9.84 4.38
C THR A 140 22.71 8.66 3.66
N GLU A 141 23.80 8.13 4.23
CA GLU A 141 24.49 6.95 3.67
C GLU A 141 23.59 5.70 3.70
N ASP A 142 22.80 5.55 4.77
CA ASP A 142 21.84 4.46 4.89
C ASP A 142 20.55 4.68 4.08
N GLY A 143 20.40 5.87 3.48
CA GLY A 143 19.24 6.23 2.67
C GLY A 143 19.01 5.29 1.51
N ARG A 144 20.09 4.84 0.86
CA ARG A 144 20.02 3.87 -0.24
C ARG A 144 19.64 2.47 0.24
N LYS A 145 20.13 2.05 1.41
CA LYS A 145 19.81 0.73 1.99
C LYS A 145 18.36 0.64 2.43
N ALA A 146 17.82 1.72 3.02
CA ALA A 146 16.44 1.79 3.47
C ALA A 146 15.41 1.93 2.33
N ASN A 147 15.86 2.28 1.12
CA ASN A 147 15.03 2.48 -0.06
C ASN A 147 15.47 1.57 -1.21
N PRO A 148 15.38 0.24 -1.06
CA PRO A 148 15.79 -0.67 -2.10
C PRO A 148 14.94 -0.50 -3.37
N PRO A 149 15.48 -0.78 -4.57
CA PRO A 149 14.78 -0.54 -5.84
C PRO A 149 13.40 -1.19 -5.93
N GLY A 150 13.22 -2.38 -5.36
CA GLY A 150 11.91 -3.06 -5.35
C GLY A 150 10.84 -2.30 -4.57
N LEU A 151 11.22 -1.69 -3.44
CA LEU A 151 10.31 -0.86 -2.66
C LEU A 151 9.92 0.40 -3.43
N LEU A 152 10.90 1.07 -4.05
CA LEU A 152 10.66 2.27 -4.85
C LEU A 152 9.79 1.99 -6.07
N LEU A 153 9.95 0.83 -6.72
CA LEU A 153 9.09 0.42 -7.82
C LEU A 153 7.64 0.21 -7.37
N ILE A 154 7.43 -0.47 -6.24
CA ILE A 154 6.08 -0.69 -5.70
C ILE A 154 5.44 0.66 -5.36
N PHE A 155 6.16 1.57 -4.70
CA PHE A 155 5.64 2.91 -4.42
C PHE A 155 5.40 3.73 -5.68
N ALA A 156 6.24 3.64 -6.71
CA ALA A 156 5.99 4.33 -7.97
C ALA A 156 4.67 3.84 -8.62
N LEU A 157 4.46 2.52 -8.67
CA LEU A 157 3.23 1.93 -9.21
C LEU A 157 1.99 2.25 -8.35
N HIS A 158 2.17 2.37 -7.05
CA HIS A 158 1.10 2.65 -6.10
C HIS A 158 0.74 4.15 -6.07
N HIS A 159 1.74 5.02 -5.85
CA HIS A 159 1.57 6.46 -5.61
C HIS A 159 1.25 7.25 -6.87
N ILE A 160 1.51 6.70 -8.07
CA ILE A 160 1.17 7.41 -9.31
C ILE A 160 -0.32 7.77 -9.35
N MET A 161 -1.19 6.95 -8.75
CA MET A 161 -2.63 7.24 -8.71
C MET A 161 -2.96 8.47 -7.87
N GLY A 162 -2.49 8.54 -6.62
CA GLY A 162 -2.82 9.65 -5.74
C GLY A 162 -2.21 10.96 -6.22
N ILE A 163 -0.91 10.97 -6.51
CA ILE A 163 -0.17 12.16 -6.97
C ILE A 163 -0.69 12.72 -8.29
N SER A 164 -1.07 11.87 -9.26
CA SER A 164 -1.45 12.36 -10.59
C SER A 164 -2.94 12.62 -10.76
N MET A 165 -3.83 11.90 -10.06
CA MET A 165 -5.27 11.94 -10.34
C MET A 165 -6.13 12.55 -9.23
N VAL A 166 -5.71 12.56 -7.95
CA VAL A 166 -6.59 13.03 -6.86
C VAL A 166 -6.97 14.50 -7.04
N VAL A 167 -6.00 15.39 -7.26
CA VAL A 167 -6.29 16.81 -7.41
C VAL A 167 -7.16 17.08 -8.65
N PRO A 168 -6.83 16.59 -9.87
CA PRO A 168 -7.71 16.74 -11.02
C PRO A 168 -9.11 16.16 -10.82
N MET A 169 -9.24 14.98 -10.20
CA MET A 169 -10.54 14.37 -9.93
C MET A 169 -11.36 15.18 -8.93
N ASN A 170 -10.75 15.74 -7.89
CA ASN A 170 -11.43 16.63 -6.96
C ASN A 170 -11.90 17.93 -7.61
N MET A 171 -11.12 18.48 -8.54
CA MET A 171 -11.41 19.72 -9.27
C MET A 171 -12.60 19.57 -10.22
N TYR A 172 -12.62 18.50 -11.02
CA TYR A 172 -13.60 18.37 -12.12
C TYR A 172 -14.73 17.39 -11.81
N TYR A 173 -14.50 16.42 -10.93
CA TYR A 173 -15.41 15.31 -10.66
C TYR A 173 -15.58 15.03 -9.16
N GLY A 174 -15.37 16.02 -8.30
CA GLY A 174 -15.38 15.88 -6.83
C GLY A 174 -16.76 15.60 -6.20
N GLN A 175 -17.80 15.35 -7.01
CA GLN A 175 -19.11 14.87 -6.57
C GLN A 175 -19.46 13.51 -7.19
N ASN A 176 -18.56 12.92 -7.97
CA ASN A 176 -18.79 11.64 -8.63
C ASN A 176 -18.69 10.50 -7.61
N THR A 177 -19.78 9.76 -7.43
CA THR A 177 -19.86 8.68 -6.43
C THR A 177 -18.94 7.51 -6.75
N TYR A 178 -18.70 7.18 -8.02
CA TYR A 178 -17.73 6.14 -8.41
C TYR A 178 -16.30 6.52 -8.04
N TYR A 179 -15.95 7.81 -8.13
CA TYR A 179 -14.65 8.28 -7.68
C TYR A 179 -14.50 8.13 -6.15
N HIS A 180 -15.51 8.55 -5.40
CA HIS A 180 -15.51 8.42 -3.94
C HIS A 180 -15.51 6.94 -3.50
N GLU A 181 -16.22 6.08 -4.24
CA GLU A 181 -16.21 4.64 -4.03
C GLU A 181 -14.83 4.02 -4.33
N LEU A 182 -14.14 4.47 -5.37
CA LEU A 182 -12.76 4.02 -5.64
C LEU A 182 -11.83 4.38 -4.47
N VAL A 183 -11.89 5.61 -3.98
CA VAL A 183 -11.11 6.08 -2.82
C VAL A 183 -11.41 5.23 -1.57
N PHE A 184 -12.69 5.05 -1.27
CA PHE A 184 -13.15 4.21 -0.16
C PHE A 184 -12.64 2.76 -0.27
N MET A 185 -12.82 2.12 -1.42
CA MET A 185 -12.43 0.73 -1.63
C MET A 185 -10.92 0.55 -1.54
N LEU A 186 -10.13 1.40 -2.19
CA LEU A 186 -8.68 1.25 -2.17
C LEU A 186 -8.12 1.48 -0.75
N GLN A 187 -8.57 2.51 -0.04
CA GLN A 187 -8.02 2.79 1.28
C GLN A 187 -8.54 1.84 2.36
N LEU A 188 -9.86 1.64 2.45
CA LEU A 188 -10.42 0.76 3.49
C LEU A 188 -10.03 -0.71 3.26
N ALA A 189 -9.93 -1.16 2.01
CA ALA A 189 -9.46 -2.52 1.74
C ALA A 189 -7.98 -2.71 2.12
N ALA A 190 -7.13 -1.70 1.91
CA ALA A 190 -5.75 -1.76 2.36
C ALA A 190 -5.67 -1.83 3.90
N PHE A 191 -6.43 -0.99 4.60
CA PHE A 191 -6.50 -1.05 6.06
C PHE A 191 -6.96 -2.43 6.54
N THR A 192 -8.09 -2.92 6.04
CA THR A 192 -8.68 -4.19 6.51
C THR A 192 -7.81 -5.40 6.19
N SER A 193 -7.20 -5.48 5.00
CA SER A 193 -6.34 -6.60 4.62
C SER A 193 -5.02 -6.60 5.40
N MET A 194 -4.36 -5.43 5.50
CA MET A 194 -3.09 -5.32 6.20
C MET A 194 -3.27 -5.45 7.71
N PHE A 195 -4.33 -4.87 8.28
CA PHE A 195 -4.64 -5.06 9.71
C PHE A 195 -4.92 -6.53 10.03
N SER A 196 -5.69 -7.22 9.19
CA SER A 196 -5.94 -8.66 9.34
C SER A 196 -4.66 -9.49 9.24
N GLN A 197 -3.75 -9.11 8.34
CA GLN A 197 -2.43 -9.74 8.26
C GLN A 197 -1.60 -9.52 9.53
N GLN A 198 -1.55 -8.28 10.04
CA GLN A 198 -0.82 -7.97 11.28
C GLN A 198 -1.43 -8.69 12.48
N TYR A 199 -2.78 -8.78 12.55
CA TYR A 199 -3.48 -9.60 13.53
C TYR A 199 -3.10 -11.09 13.40
N GLY A 200 -3.10 -11.63 12.19
CA GLY A 200 -2.67 -13.01 11.92
C GLY A 200 -1.26 -13.31 12.44
N PHE A 201 -0.33 -12.37 12.33
CA PHE A 201 1.03 -12.53 12.88
C PHE A 201 1.07 -12.61 14.42
N THR A 202 0.02 -12.15 15.11
CA THR A 202 -0.12 -12.28 16.57
C THR A 202 -0.72 -13.62 17.02
N LEU A 203 -1.31 -14.40 16.11
CA LEU A 203 -1.99 -15.65 16.42
C LEU A 203 -1.04 -16.85 16.41
N ASP A 204 -1.30 -17.82 17.29
CA ASP A 204 -0.56 -19.09 17.33
C ASP A 204 -1.29 -20.22 16.59
N PRO A 205 -0.87 -20.56 15.36
CA PRO A 205 -1.52 -21.62 14.58
C PRO A 205 -1.24 -23.03 15.14
N LYS A 206 -0.35 -23.20 16.13
CA LYS A 206 -0.16 -24.48 16.83
C LYS A 206 -1.35 -24.83 17.73
N THR A 207 -2.17 -23.84 18.09
CA THR A 207 -3.39 -24.05 18.87
C THR A 207 -4.61 -24.12 17.93
N ARG A 208 -5.57 -25.00 18.24
CA ARG A 208 -6.85 -25.09 17.49
C ARG A 208 -7.57 -23.75 17.41
N ALA A 209 -7.61 -23.02 18.53
CA ALA A 209 -8.24 -21.71 18.61
C ALA A 209 -7.51 -20.67 17.73
N GLY A 210 -6.18 -20.59 17.81
CA GLY A 210 -5.40 -19.66 17.00
C GLY A 210 -5.46 -19.96 15.51
N LEU A 211 -5.44 -21.24 15.11
CA LEU A 211 -5.63 -21.64 13.71
C LEU A 211 -7.03 -21.29 13.20
N ALA A 212 -8.08 -21.57 13.98
CA ALA A 212 -9.45 -21.21 13.60
C ALA A 212 -9.61 -19.70 13.41
N GLN A 213 -9.07 -18.88 14.33
CA GLN A 213 -9.07 -17.42 14.20
C GLN A 213 -8.30 -16.95 12.96
N MET A 214 -7.16 -17.59 12.66
CA MET A 214 -6.36 -17.29 11.47
C MET A 214 -7.11 -17.65 10.17
N GLN A 215 -7.78 -18.80 10.13
CA GLN A 215 -8.61 -19.22 8.98
C GLN A 215 -9.75 -18.22 8.74
N VAL A 216 -10.49 -17.83 9.78
CA VAL A 216 -11.56 -16.82 9.68
C VAL A 216 -11.01 -15.49 9.16
N SER A 217 -9.90 -15.02 9.72
CA SER A 217 -9.26 -13.76 9.31
C SER A 217 -8.80 -13.80 7.85
N VAL A 218 -8.22 -14.91 7.40
CA VAL A 218 -7.75 -15.08 6.02
C VAL A 218 -8.91 -15.19 5.03
N VAL A 219 -9.99 -15.90 5.38
CA VAL A 219 -11.22 -15.95 4.56
C VAL A 219 -11.81 -14.56 4.41
N ALA A 220 -11.99 -13.83 5.51
CA ALA A 220 -12.52 -12.46 5.50
C ALA A 220 -11.64 -11.52 4.65
N SER A 221 -10.32 -11.59 4.82
CA SER A 221 -9.36 -10.79 4.03
C SER A 221 -9.42 -11.13 2.55
N CYS A 222 -9.48 -12.42 2.20
CA CYS A 222 -9.57 -12.87 0.82
C CYS A 222 -10.85 -12.36 0.16
N LEU A 223 -12.00 -12.50 0.82
CA LEU A 223 -13.27 -11.97 0.30
C LEU A 223 -13.21 -10.46 0.08
N MET A 224 -12.67 -9.71 1.05
CA MET A 224 -12.50 -8.26 0.94
C MET A 224 -11.59 -7.87 -0.23
N VAL A 225 -10.42 -8.51 -0.36
CA VAL A 225 -9.46 -8.23 -1.45
C VAL A 225 -10.08 -8.53 -2.81
N PHE A 226 -10.73 -9.68 -2.99
CA PHE A 226 -11.36 -10.02 -4.27
C PHE A 226 -12.50 -9.06 -4.63
N TYR A 227 -13.33 -8.69 -3.65
CA TYR A 227 -14.39 -7.72 -3.88
C TYR A 227 -13.83 -6.35 -4.28
N SER A 228 -12.91 -5.80 -3.47
CA SER A 228 -12.44 -4.42 -3.57
C SER A 228 -11.32 -4.19 -4.59
N ARG A 229 -10.51 -5.21 -4.93
CA ARG A 229 -9.32 -5.08 -5.80
C ARG A 229 -9.47 -5.76 -7.16
N ALA A 230 -10.45 -6.66 -7.31
CA ALA A 230 -10.77 -7.29 -8.58
C ALA A 230 -12.19 -6.94 -9.04
N GLY A 231 -13.22 -7.50 -8.40
CA GLY A 231 -14.60 -7.40 -8.89
C GLY A 231 -15.11 -5.96 -9.00
N ARG A 232 -15.28 -5.29 -7.87
CA ARG A 232 -15.84 -3.93 -7.84
C ARG A 232 -14.86 -2.88 -8.37
N TYR A 233 -13.56 -3.10 -8.20
CA TYR A 233 -12.51 -2.27 -8.79
C TYR A 233 -12.66 -2.11 -10.30
N LEU A 234 -12.84 -3.21 -11.04
CA LEU A 234 -12.99 -3.18 -12.50
C LEU A 234 -14.26 -2.44 -12.93
N VAL A 235 -15.37 -2.64 -12.21
CA VAL A 235 -16.65 -1.96 -12.49
C VAL A 235 -16.52 -0.45 -12.28
N VAL A 236 -15.99 -0.03 -11.13
CA VAL A 236 -15.81 1.39 -10.80
C VAL A 236 -14.81 2.05 -11.75
N GLY A 237 -13.69 1.38 -12.04
CA GLY A 237 -12.71 1.85 -13.02
C GLY A 237 -13.31 2.03 -14.41
N TYR A 238 -14.12 1.08 -14.88
CA TYR A 238 -14.84 1.20 -16.16
C TYR A 238 -15.75 2.43 -16.20
N HIS A 239 -16.58 2.63 -15.17
CA HIS A 239 -17.47 3.80 -15.12
C HIS A 239 -16.72 5.14 -15.10
N LEU A 240 -15.59 5.20 -14.40
CA LEU A 240 -14.74 6.40 -14.38
C LEU A 240 -14.10 6.66 -15.74
N LEU A 241 -13.58 5.64 -16.42
CA LEU A 241 -12.98 5.79 -17.75
C LEU A 241 -14.04 6.20 -18.80
N VAL A 242 -15.23 5.60 -18.76
CA VAL A 242 -16.34 5.99 -19.64
C VAL A 242 -16.72 7.45 -19.39
N MET A 243 -16.82 7.88 -18.13
CA MET A 243 -17.12 9.26 -17.77
C MET A 243 -16.05 10.24 -18.31
N LEU A 244 -14.76 9.91 -18.16
CA LEU A 244 -13.67 10.74 -18.69
C LEU A 244 -13.67 10.80 -20.22
N TYR A 245 -14.02 9.69 -20.87
CA TYR A 245 -14.16 9.62 -22.33
C TYR A 245 -15.33 10.47 -22.83
N THR A 246 -16.52 10.31 -22.26
CA THR A 246 -17.73 11.03 -22.69
C THR A 246 -17.69 12.52 -22.37
N SER A 247 -16.97 12.94 -21.33
CA SER A 247 -16.75 14.35 -21.00
C SER A 247 -15.63 15.02 -21.83
N GLY A 248 -14.95 14.28 -22.70
CA GLY A 248 -13.88 14.82 -23.55
C GLY A 248 -12.57 15.14 -22.81
N ALA A 249 -12.42 14.72 -21.56
CA ALA A 249 -11.24 14.99 -20.72
C ALA A 249 -10.04 14.11 -21.08
N ARG A 250 -9.50 14.26 -22.30
CA ARG A 250 -8.48 13.37 -22.89
C ARG A 250 -7.24 13.17 -22.02
N VAL A 251 -6.72 14.24 -21.41
CA VAL A 251 -5.52 14.16 -20.56
C VAL A 251 -5.79 13.32 -19.31
N MET A 252 -6.92 13.56 -18.64
CA MET A 252 -7.34 12.77 -17.48
C MET A 252 -7.69 11.34 -17.85
N LEU A 253 -8.25 11.09 -19.04
CA LEU A 253 -8.50 9.74 -19.54
C LEU A 253 -7.20 8.94 -19.67
N VAL A 254 -6.17 9.52 -20.29
CA VAL A 254 -4.85 8.87 -20.40
C VAL A 254 -4.24 8.63 -19.03
N GLY A 255 -4.25 9.63 -18.14
CA GLY A 255 -3.78 9.48 -16.76
C GLY A 255 -4.55 8.41 -15.98
N GLY A 256 -5.87 8.37 -16.14
CA GLY A 256 -6.75 7.36 -15.55
C GLY A 256 -6.43 5.94 -16.04
N ILE A 257 -6.17 5.76 -17.33
CA ILE A 257 -5.75 4.45 -17.87
C ILE A 257 -4.42 4.02 -17.28
N VAL A 258 -3.41 4.90 -17.28
CA VAL A 258 -2.07 4.58 -16.75
C VAL A 258 -2.15 4.21 -15.27
N THR A 259 -2.82 5.02 -14.46
CA THR A 259 -2.93 4.79 -13.01
C THR A 259 -3.74 3.54 -12.67
N LEU A 260 -4.83 3.26 -13.38
CA LEU A 260 -5.61 2.04 -13.19
C LEU A 260 -4.81 0.79 -13.61
N LEU A 261 -4.01 0.85 -14.67
CA LEU A 261 -3.14 -0.25 -15.06
C LEU A 261 -2.03 -0.48 -14.02
N SER A 262 -1.35 0.57 -13.56
CA SER A 262 -0.33 0.47 -12.51
C SER A 262 -0.88 -0.13 -11.23
N MET A 263 -2.04 0.34 -10.75
CA MET A 263 -2.68 -0.22 -9.56
C MET A 263 -3.24 -1.63 -9.80
N SER A 264 -3.59 -2.00 -11.04
CA SER A 264 -4.00 -3.38 -11.36
C SER A 264 -2.87 -4.38 -11.13
N VAL A 265 -1.61 -4.00 -11.38
CA VAL A 265 -0.44 -4.84 -11.08
C VAL A 265 -0.33 -5.08 -9.57
N VAL A 266 -0.48 -4.02 -8.77
CA VAL A 266 -0.46 -4.11 -7.30
C VAL A 266 -1.63 -4.97 -6.79
N ASN A 267 -2.84 -4.72 -7.30
CA ASN A 267 -4.04 -5.47 -6.94
C ASN A 267 -3.94 -6.95 -7.29
N PHE A 268 -3.35 -7.30 -8.45
CA PHE A 268 -3.11 -8.68 -8.84
C PHE A 268 -2.20 -9.40 -7.82
N ASN A 269 -1.11 -8.76 -7.39
CA ASN A 269 -0.23 -9.31 -6.37
C ASN A 269 -0.97 -9.56 -5.04
N PHE A 270 -1.82 -8.64 -4.60
CA PHE A 270 -2.62 -8.84 -3.39
C PHE A 270 -3.63 -9.98 -3.51
N CYS A 271 -4.28 -10.13 -4.66
CA CYS A 271 -5.16 -11.26 -4.93
C CYS A 271 -4.39 -12.59 -4.89
N ALA A 272 -3.25 -12.67 -5.59
CA ALA A 272 -2.41 -13.88 -5.61
C ALA A 272 -1.93 -14.26 -4.21
N GLU A 273 -1.47 -13.28 -3.42
CA GLU A 273 -1.05 -13.50 -2.04
C GLU A 273 -2.21 -13.97 -1.14
N SER A 274 -3.40 -13.41 -1.31
CA SER A 274 -4.59 -13.78 -0.55
C SER A 274 -5.02 -15.23 -0.84
N ILE A 275 -4.98 -15.66 -2.11
CA ILE A 275 -5.23 -17.07 -2.49
C ILE A 275 -4.19 -18.00 -1.86
N ALA A 276 -2.90 -17.62 -1.93
CA ALA A 276 -1.83 -18.43 -1.38
C ALA A 276 -1.99 -18.63 0.15
N LYS A 277 -2.32 -17.55 0.88
CA LYS A 277 -2.65 -17.61 2.31
C LYS A 277 -3.87 -18.47 2.58
N LEU A 278 -4.96 -18.29 1.83
CA LEU A 278 -6.18 -19.09 1.98
C LEU A 278 -5.89 -20.58 1.78
N ARG A 279 -5.22 -20.94 0.69
CA ARG A 279 -4.86 -22.34 0.40
C ARG A 279 -3.98 -22.93 1.50
N LYS A 280 -3.02 -22.16 2.03
CA LYS A 280 -2.13 -22.58 3.11
C LYS A 280 -2.93 -22.89 4.38
N PHE A 281 -3.66 -21.91 4.91
CA PHE A 281 -4.28 -22.03 6.23
C PHE A 281 -5.54 -22.90 6.24
N MET A 282 -6.24 -23.04 5.11
CA MET A 282 -7.38 -23.97 5.01
C MET A 282 -6.95 -25.44 4.96
N ARG A 283 -5.69 -25.74 4.62
CA ARG A 283 -5.15 -27.10 4.55
C ARG A 283 -4.31 -27.48 5.78
N MET A 284 -3.88 -26.49 6.56
CA MET A 284 -3.08 -26.66 7.77
C MET A 284 -3.88 -27.35 8.88
N ARG A 285 -3.23 -28.26 9.62
CA ARG A 285 -3.74 -28.86 10.85
C ARG A 285 -2.86 -28.46 12.04
N PRO A 286 -3.41 -28.36 13.26
CA PRO A 286 -2.62 -28.01 14.45
C PRO A 286 -1.47 -28.99 14.72
N GLU A 287 -1.65 -30.26 14.35
CA GLU A 287 -0.68 -31.34 14.58
C GLU A 287 0.47 -31.37 13.56
N ASP A 288 0.45 -30.50 12.54
CA ASP A 288 1.52 -30.45 11.53
C ASP A 288 2.81 -29.92 12.19
N GLU A 289 3.75 -30.80 12.56
CA GLU A 289 5.06 -30.44 13.16
C GLU A 289 5.85 -29.40 12.33
N ALA A 290 5.55 -29.31 11.04
CA ALA A 290 6.13 -28.36 10.10
C ALA A 290 5.61 -26.91 10.25
N VAL A 291 4.73 -26.60 11.20
CA VAL A 291 4.18 -25.24 11.37
C VAL A 291 5.29 -24.20 11.61
N GLU A 292 6.35 -24.56 12.33
CA GLU A 292 7.45 -23.63 12.64
C GLU A 292 8.33 -23.35 11.40
N THR A 293 8.70 -24.40 10.65
CA THR A 293 9.48 -24.29 9.41
C THR A 293 8.67 -23.63 8.29
N GLN A 294 7.37 -23.92 8.17
CA GLN A 294 6.50 -23.36 7.13
C GLN A 294 6.07 -21.91 7.39
N ILE A 295 6.10 -21.44 8.64
CA ILE A 295 5.92 -20.02 8.96
C ILE A 295 7.10 -19.22 8.43
N VAL A 296 8.31 -19.76 8.52
CA VAL A 296 9.54 -19.17 7.97
C VAL A 296 9.63 -19.36 6.44
N ASP A 297 9.24 -20.53 5.92
CA ASP A 297 9.31 -20.84 4.48
C ASP A 297 8.21 -20.20 3.64
N ALA A 298 7.02 -19.90 4.19
CA ALA A 298 6.02 -19.13 3.42
C ALA A 298 6.45 -17.67 3.15
N SER A 299 7.54 -17.25 3.80
CA SER A 299 8.23 -16.00 3.56
C SER A 299 9.58 -16.16 2.85
N SER A 300 9.97 -17.39 2.48
CA SER A 300 11.04 -17.59 1.52
C SER A 300 10.60 -17.07 0.13
N PRO A 301 11.52 -16.49 -0.66
CA PRO A 301 11.21 -16.09 -2.03
C PRO A 301 10.60 -17.28 -2.76
N ILE A 302 9.50 -17.07 -3.51
CA ILE A 302 9.09 -18.06 -4.50
C ILE A 302 10.31 -18.25 -5.39
N GLU A 303 10.95 -19.42 -5.34
CA GLU A 303 12.04 -19.71 -6.26
C GLU A 303 11.49 -19.42 -7.66
N PRO A 304 12.13 -18.51 -8.43
CA PRO A 304 11.67 -18.21 -9.76
C PRO A 304 11.56 -19.56 -10.49
N CYS A 305 10.36 -19.85 -10.99
CA CYS A 305 10.08 -21.07 -11.76
C CYS A 305 11.27 -21.29 -12.68
N PRO A 306 12.01 -22.43 -12.58
CA PRO A 306 13.28 -22.59 -13.24
C PRO A 306 13.09 -22.28 -14.71
N MET A 307 13.53 -21.09 -15.10
CA MET A 307 13.50 -20.67 -16.49
C MET A 307 14.40 -21.67 -17.16
N SER A 308 13.82 -22.52 -18.01
CA SER A 308 14.59 -23.47 -18.81
C SER A 308 15.77 -22.71 -19.38
N PRO A 309 17.00 -23.22 -19.21
CA PRO A 309 18.20 -22.48 -19.57
C PRO A 309 18.03 -21.98 -21.00
N VAL A 310 17.88 -20.67 -21.16
CA VAL A 310 17.97 -20.02 -22.46
C VAL A 310 19.35 -20.39 -22.95
N ARG A 311 19.38 -21.25 -23.96
CA ARG A 311 20.59 -21.78 -24.57
C ARG A 311 21.40 -20.59 -25.05
N ALA A 312 22.37 -20.15 -24.25
CA ALA A 312 23.26 -19.08 -24.61
C ALA A 312 24.00 -19.53 -25.87
N SER A 313 23.70 -18.89 -26.99
CA SER A 313 24.55 -18.97 -28.17
C SER A 313 25.92 -18.46 -27.77
N SER A 314 26.92 -19.28 -28.02
CA SER A 314 28.33 -19.09 -27.74
C SER A 314 28.82 -17.71 -28.19
N PRO A 315 29.51 -16.93 -27.34
CA PRO A 315 30.27 -15.77 -27.77
C PRO A 315 31.46 -16.24 -28.60
N THR A 316 31.54 -15.75 -29.82
CA THR A 316 32.74 -15.80 -30.66
C THR A 316 33.90 -15.14 -29.94
N SER A 317 35.00 -15.89 -29.84
CA SER A 317 36.29 -15.48 -29.29
C SER A 317 36.84 -14.26 -30.04
N PHE A 318 37.06 -13.15 -29.33
CA PHE A 318 37.93 -12.08 -29.80
C PHE A 318 39.08 -11.84 -28.81
N GLY A 319 40.27 -12.21 -29.31
CA GLY A 319 41.62 -11.74 -28.99
C GLY A 319 41.91 -11.10 -27.64
N ALA A 320 42.64 -11.84 -26.80
CA ALA A 320 43.52 -11.28 -25.80
C ALA A 320 44.84 -10.82 -26.46
N ALA A 321 45.25 -9.57 -26.22
CA ALA A 321 46.61 -9.11 -26.48
C ALA A 321 47.05 -8.04 -25.46
N GLN A 322 48.17 -8.38 -24.81
CA GLN A 322 49.27 -7.53 -24.32
C GLN A 322 49.17 -6.69 -23.02
N GLU A 323 49.76 -7.29 -21.98
CA GLU A 323 50.86 -6.78 -21.15
C GLU A 323 51.57 -5.46 -21.56
N ARG A 324 51.79 -4.53 -20.61
CA ARG A 324 53.10 -4.30 -19.92
C ARG A 324 53.15 -3.04 -19.04
N LYS A 325 53.82 -3.22 -17.88
CA LYS A 325 54.67 -2.27 -17.10
C LYS A 325 53.96 -1.11 -16.38
N LYS A 326 54.28 -0.77 -15.12
CA LYS A 326 55.56 -0.78 -14.39
C LYS A 326 55.27 -0.97 -12.89
N GLU A 327 56.21 -1.57 -12.13
CA GLU A 327 56.74 -0.98 -10.90
C GLU A 327 57.93 -1.78 -10.35
N ASN A 328 58.92 -0.98 -9.94
CA ASN A 328 60.13 -1.16 -9.12
C ASN A 328 60.56 -2.56 -8.64
#